data_AF-A0A9E3KXV8-F1
#
_entry.id   AF-A0A9E3KXV8-F1
#
_cell.length_a   1.000
_cell.length_b   1.000
_cell.length_c   1.000
_cell.angle_alpha   90.00
_cell.angle_beta   90.00
_cell.angle_gamma   90.00
#
_symmetry.space_group_name_H-M   'P 1'
#
loop_
_entity.id
_entity.type
_entity.pdbx_description
1 polymer ?
#
loop_
_entity_poly.entity_id
_entity_poly.type
_entity_poly.pdbx_seq_one_letter_code
_entity_poly.pdbx_strand_id
1 'polypeptide(L)'
;MTLLSNLKIHTKFASMVILAALAVCTTVAVAASLTRARMVNDRIEQLHTAVDLLYGQAQMLQDEVVAGKMTVDQAKAEFRRIGHHMKFNSGQAYPIAHTIADSSVLLNGADEKMEGKVLGMKDANGVLISEAQISAGRQSPEGGTSSYLYPRPGQTEPLRKLVFGRIFAPWNISMSFGLYVDDIESDVDALLWRLGT
;
A
#
# COMPACT_ATOMS: atom_id res chain seq x y z
N MET A 1 28.67 -38.88 14.90
CA MET A 1 28.82 -38.93 13.42
C MET A 1 28.68 -40.37 12.89
N THR A 2 27.66 -41.13 13.31
CA THR A 2 27.49 -42.56 12.99
C THR A 2 26.36 -42.86 11.99
N LEU A 3 25.55 -41.86 11.61
CA LEU A 3 24.42 -42.08 10.69
C LEU A 3 24.83 -42.45 9.25
N LEU A 4 25.98 -41.95 8.78
CA LEU A 4 26.44 -42.15 7.41
C LEU A 4 27.45 -43.32 7.27
N SER A 5 27.94 -43.91 8.36
CA SER A 5 29.02 -44.91 8.29
C SER A 5 28.53 -46.23 7.67
N ASN A 6 27.29 -46.62 7.94
CA ASN A 6 26.72 -47.94 7.58
C ASN A 6 25.98 -47.96 6.24
N LEU A 7 25.89 -46.83 5.53
CA LEU A 7 25.23 -46.75 4.23
C LEU A 7 26.17 -47.21 3.09
N LYS A 8 25.60 -47.76 2.01
CA LYS A 8 26.36 -48.07 0.78
C LYS A 8 26.96 -46.78 0.20
N ILE A 9 28.13 -46.87 -0.43
CA ILE A 9 28.87 -45.73 -0.99
C ILE A 9 27.99 -44.87 -1.90
N HIS A 10 27.18 -45.49 -2.78
CA HIS A 10 26.23 -44.78 -3.64
C HIS A 10 25.20 -43.96 -2.86
N THR A 11 24.67 -44.49 -1.76
CA THR A 11 23.71 -43.79 -0.91
C THR A 11 24.36 -42.59 -0.21
N LYS A 12 25.62 -42.70 0.19
CA LYS A 12 26.37 -41.57 0.77
C LYS A 12 26.51 -40.43 -0.24
N PHE A 13 26.97 -40.73 -1.47
CA PHE A 13 27.08 -39.72 -2.52
C PHE A 13 25.72 -39.11 -2.88
N ALA A 14 24.68 -39.92 -3.06
CA ALA A 14 23.32 -39.43 -3.33
C ALA A 14 22.80 -38.52 -2.20
N SER A 15 23.04 -38.87 -0.94
CA SER A 15 22.63 -38.04 0.21
C SER A 15 23.33 -36.68 0.24
N MET A 16 24.60 -36.60 -0.14
CA MET A 16 25.34 -35.34 -0.22
C MET A 16 24.81 -34.45 -1.35
N VAL A 17 24.50 -35.04 -2.52
CA VAL A 17 23.91 -34.32 -3.65
C VAL A 17 22.51 -33.81 -3.30
N ILE A 18 21.68 -34.63 -2.67
CA ILE A 18 20.34 -34.23 -2.20
C ILE A 18 20.45 -33.10 -1.17
N LEU A 19 21.38 -33.21 -0.22
CA LEU A 19 21.59 -32.16 0.79
C LEU A 19 22.04 -30.84 0.15
N ALA A 20 22.95 -30.89 -0.82
CA ALA A 20 23.40 -29.72 -1.56
C ALA A 20 22.25 -29.08 -2.36
N ALA A 21 21.44 -29.90 -3.06
CA ALA A 21 20.27 -29.42 -3.79
C ALA A 21 19.23 -28.77 -2.85
N LEU A 22 18.95 -29.38 -1.70
CA LEU A 22 18.06 -28.83 -0.68
C LEU A 22 18.57 -27.49 -0.12
N ALA A 23 19.88 -27.35 0.09
CA ALA A 23 20.48 -26.11 0.56
C ALA A 23 20.32 -24.97 -0.48
N VAL A 24 20.49 -25.28 -1.77
CA VAL A 24 20.25 -24.33 -2.86
C VAL A 24 18.77 -23.93 -2.93
N CYS A 25 17.85 -24.91 -2.94
CA CYS A 25 16.41 -24.63 -2.95
C CYS A 25 15.97 -23.77 -1.77
N THR A 26 16.51 -24.04 -0.58
CA THR A 26 16.22 -23.27 0.63
C THR A 26 16.72 -21.83 0.50
N THR A 27 17.96 -21.65 0.00
CA THR A 27 18.53 -20.32 -0.24
C THR A 27 17.68 -19.52 -1.24
N VAL A 28 17.25 -20.13 -2.33
CA VAL A 28 16.39 -19.50 -3.35
C VAL A 28 15.03 -19.11 -2.74
N ALA A 29 14.40 -20.00 -1.98
CA ALA A 29 13.12 -19.71 -1.33
C ALA A 29 13.22 -18.54 -0.32
N VAL A 30 14.29 -18.51 0.48
CA VAL A 30 14.55 -17.40 1.43
C VAL A 30 14.82 -16.10 0.68
N ALA A 31 15.63 -16.12 -0.38
CA ALA A 31 15.91 -14.95 -1.20
C ALA A 31 14.65 -14.39 -1.88
N ALA A 32 13.79 -15.25 -2.42
CA ALA A 32 12.52 -14.86 -3.00
C ALA A 32 11.58 -14.22 -1.97
N SER A 33 11.46 -14.83 -0.78
CA SER A 33 10.65 -14.29 0.32
C SER A 33 11.16 -12.92 0.79
N LEU A 34 12.47 -12.76 0.94
CA LEU A 34 13.09 -11.49 1.33
C LEU A 34 12.90 -10.42 0.26
N THR A 35 13.02 -10.79 -1.02
CA THR A 35 12.81 -9.87 -2.15
C THR A 35 11.35 -9.40 -2.20
N ARG A 36 10.40 -10.33 -2.04
CA ARG A 36 8.97 -9.99 -1.96
C ARG A 36 8.68 -9.03 -0.80
N ALA A 37 9.19 -9.33 0.39
CA ALA A 37 9.02 -8.49 1.57
C ALA A 37 9.61 -7.09 1.35
N ARG A 38 10.79 -7.00 0.73
CA ARG A 38 11.43 -5.74 0.37
C ARG A 38 10.57 -4.92 -0.60
N MET A 39 10.08 -5.52 -1.69
CA MET A 39 9.23 -4.81 -2.66
C MET A 39 7.93 -4.28 -2.04
N VAL A 40 7.32 -5.06 -1.13
CA VAL A 40 6.14 -4.59 -0.39
C VAL A 40 6.51 -3.42 0.51
N ASN A 41 7.62 -3.50 1.25
CA ASN A 41 8.07 -2.41 2.12
C ASN A 41 8.41 -1.15 1.33
N ASP A 42 9.08 -1.28 0.18
CA ASP A 42 9.38 -0.16 -0.72
C ASP A 42 8.08 0.51 -1.21
N ARG A 43 7.02 -0.27 -1.44
CA ARG A 43 5.70 0.25 -1.80
C ARG A 43 5.04 0.98 -0.63
N ILE A 44 5.14 0.45 0.58
CA ILE A 44 4.64 1.11 1.80
C ILE A 44 5.36 2.44 2.00
N GLU A 45 6.68 2.49 1.85
CA GLU A 45 7.48 3.69 2.05
C GLU A 45 7.14 4.79 1.02
N GLN A 46 6.90 4.41 -0.23
CA GLN A 46 6.40 5.34 -1.26
C GLN A 46 5.05 5.95 -0.87
N LEU A 47 4.12 5.13 -0.39
CA LEU A 47 2.79 5.59 0.03
C LEU A 47 2.86 6.45 1.29
N HIS A 48 3.69 6.08 2.25
CA HIS A 48 3.95 6.83 3.47
C HIS A 48 4.51 8.22 3.14
N THR A 49 5.54 8.29 2.30
CA THR A 49 6.11 9.56 1.83
C THR A 49 5.05 10.44 1.14
N ALA A 50 4.21 9.85 0.27
CA ALA A 50 3.15 10.60 -0.40
C ALA A 50 2.10 11.16 0.57
N VAL A 51 1.72 10.38 1.59
CA VAL A 51 0.80 10.82 2.64
C VAL A 51 1.44 11.91 3.52
N ASP A 52 2.73 11.82 3.82
CA ASP A 52 3.44 12.85 4.60
C ASP A 52 3.53 14.19 3.86
N LEU A 53 3.74 14.16 2.54
CA LEU A 53 3.69 15.38 1.73
C LEU A 53 2.29 16.01 1.73
N LEU A 54 1.24 15.19 1.64
CA LEU A 54 -0.15 15.65 1.72
C LEU A 54 -0.48 16.18 3.14
N TYR A 55 0.03 15.52 4.17
CA TYR A 55 -0.10 15.95 5.57
C TYR A 55 0.57 17.31 5.78
N GLY A 56 1.80 17.50 5.29
CA GLY A 56 2.52 18.77 5.36
C GLY A 56 1.78 19.91 4.66
N GLN A 57 1.15 19.62 3.52
CA GLN A 57 0.28 20.57 2.83
C GLN A 57 -0.95 20.96 3.68
N ALA A 58 -1.64 19.98 4.28
CA ALA A 58 -2.78 20.23 5.17
C ALA A 58 -2.35 21.03 6.41
N GLN A 59 -1.19 20.73 6.99
CA GLN A 59 -0.63 21.45 8.13
C GLN A 59 -0.33 22.90 7.77
N MET A 60 0.34 23.17 6.65
CA MET A 60 0.62 24.53 6.19
C MET A 60 -0.68 25.34 6.03
N LEU A 61 -1.72 24.75 5.42
CA LEU A 61 -3.02 25.41 5.27
C LEU A 61 -3.71 25.64 6.62
N GLN A 62 -3.58 24.69 7.55
CA GLN A 62 -4.11 24.84 8.91
C GLN A 62 -3.38 25.95 9.68
N ASP A 63 -2.07 26.13 9.48
CA ASP A 63 -1.31 27.21 10.13
C ASP A 63 -1.80 28.59 9.65
N GLU A 64 -2.15 28.73 8.37
CA GLU A 64 -2.75 29.96 7.83
C GLU A 64 -4.16 30.23 8.38
N VAL A 65 -4.92 29.17 8.69
CA VAL A 65 -6.21 29.28 9.42
C VAL A 65 -5.99 29.78 10.84
N VAL A 66 -5.04 29.21 11.57
CA VAL A 66 -4.71 29.63 12.95
C VAL A 66 -4.22 31.07 12.97
N ALA A 67 -3.48 31.50 11.95
CA ALA A 67 -3.04 32.87 11.77
C ALA A 67 -4.17 33.84 11.35
N GLY A 68 -5.40 33.35 11.13
CA GLY A 68 -6.56 34.16 10.73
C GLY A 68 -6.52 34.69 9.29
N LYS A 69 -5.65 34.13 8.43
CA LYS A 69 -5.48 34.58 7.04
C LYS A 69 -6.49 33.95 6.08
N MET A 70 -7.06 32.79 6.45
CA MET A 70 -8.11 32.13 5.69
C MET A 70 -9.04 31.33 6.62
N THR A 71 -10.24 31.00 6.14
CA THR A 71 -11.16 30.11 6.86
C THR A 71 -10.80 28.64 6.63
N VAL A 72 -11.29 27.74 7.50
CA VAL A 72 -11.14 26.29 7.33
C VAL A 72 -11.69 25.83 5.97
N ASP A 73 -12.79 26.42 5.50
CA ASP A 73 -13.41 26.04 4.23
C ASP A 73 -12.54 26.47 3.04
N GLN A 74 -11.92 27.66 3.11
CA GLN A 74 -10.94 28.11 2.13
C GLN A 74 -9.71 27.20 2.11
N ALA A 75 -9.19 26.84 3.28
CA ALA A 75 -8.08 25.90 3.42
C ALA A 75 -8.40 24.51 2.83
N LYS A 76 -9.58 23.95 3.12
CA LYS A 76 -10.03 22.67 2.54
C LYS A 76 -10.26 22.76 1.03
N ALA A 77 -10.73 23.89 0.52
CA ALA A 77 -10.85 24.11 -0.94
C ALA A 77 -9.48 24.11 -1.61
N GLU A 78 -8.50 24.82 -1.05
CA GLU A 78 -7.13 24.85 -1.57
C GLU A 78 -6.42 23.49 -1.44
N PHE A 79 -6.66 22.79 -0.33
CA PHE A 79 -6.19 21.43 -0.12
C PHE A 79 -6.61 20.50 -1.26
N ARG A 80 -7.89 20.53 -1.62
CA ARG A 80 -8.46 19.72 -2.71
C ARG A 80 -7.87 20.13 -4.05
N ARG A 81 -7.86 21.44 -4.35
CA ARG A 81 -7.34 22.01 -5.61
C ARG A 81 -5.93 21.50 -5.91
N ILE A 82 -5.03 21.52 -4.94
CA ILE A 82 -3.66 21.00 -5.10
C ILE A 82 -3.67 19.46 -5.15
N GLY A 83 -4.45 18.81 -4.28
CA GLY A 83 -4.55 17.35 -4.20
C GLY A 83 -4.96 16.66 -5.51
N HIS A 84 -5.81 17.29 -6.33
CA HIS A 84 -6.16 16.77 -7.66
C HIS A 84 -4.99 16.62 -8.63
N HIS A 85 -3.90 17.36 -8.39
CA HIS A 85 -2.68 17.30 -9.19
C HIS A 85 -1.60 16.38 -8.58
N MET A 86 -1.81 15.84 -7.37
CA MET A 86 -0.84 14.96 -6.70
C MET A 86 -0.99 13.51 -7.20
N LYS A 87 -0.51 13.26 -8.42
CA LYS A 87 -0.57 11.94 -9.06
C LYS A 87 0.83 11.42 -9.33
N PHE A 88 1.05 10.13 -9.05
CA PHE A 88 2.28 9.45 -9.42
C PHE A 88 1.99 8.01 -9.87
N ASN A 89 3.06 7.29 -10.23
CA ASN A 89 2.96 5.94 -10.79
C ASN A 89 1.99 5.88 -11.98
N SER A 90 2.23 6.74 -12.97
CA SER A 90 1.39 6.89 -14.17
C SER A 90 -0.08 7.17 -13.88
N GLY A 91 -0.36 7.93 -12.82
CA GLY A 91 -1.71 8.35 -12.43
C GLY A 91 -2.49 7.34 -11.60
N GLN A 92 -1.90 6.20 -11.26
CA GLN A 92 -2.57 5.15 -10.47
C GLN A 92 -2.64 5.47 -8.99
N ALA A 93 -1.65 6.23 -8.48
CA ALA A 93 -1.63 6.69 -7.10
C ALA A 93 -2.03 8.15 -7.04
N TYR A 94 -3.06 8.42 -6.24
CA TYR A 94 -3.68 9.72 -6.05
C TYR A 94 -4.25 9.79 -4.62
N PRO A 95 -4.38 10.99 -4.04
CA PRO A 95 -4.86 11.15 -2.67
C PRO A 95 -6.36 10.88 -2.59
N ILE A 96 -6.76 10.25 -1.50
CA ILE A 96 -8.16 10.19 -1.05
C ILE A 96 -8.19 10.65 0.40
N ALA A 97 -9.08 11.59 0.72
CA ALA A 97 -9.36 11.99 2.08
C ALA A 97 -10.83 11.80 2.44
N HIS A 98 -11.08 11.21 3.61
CA HIS A 98 -12.43 11.02 4.16
C HIS A 98 -12.61 11.83 5.44
N THR A 99 -13.74 12.51 5.56
CA THR A 99 -14.21 13.04 6.84
C THR A 99 -14.55 11.87 7.75
N ILE A 100 -13.96 11.81 8.94
CA ILE A 100 -14.08 10.64 9.83
C ILE A 100 -15.47 10.52 10.43
N ALA A 101 -16.15 11.66 10.66
CA ALA A 101 -17.45 11.69 11.33
C ALA A 101 -18.55 10.94 10.56
N ASP A 102 -18.52 11.01 9.22
CA ASP A 102 -19.58 10.47 8.35
C ASP A 102 -19.04 9.63 7.17
N SER A 103 -17.72 9.45 7.08
CA SER A 103 -17.02 8.80 5.96
C SER A 103 -17.21 9.49 4.60
N SER A 104 -17.70 10.73 4.57
CA SER A 104 -17.83 11.49 3.33
C SER A 104 -16.46 11.76 2.70
N VAL A 105 -16.39 11.76 1.38
CA VAL A 105 -15.16 12.07 0.65
C VAL A 105 -14.92 13.59 0.73
N LEU A 106 -13.82 13.98 1.38
CA LEU A 106 -13.34 15.36 1.31
C LEU A 106 -12.54 15.58 0.03
N LEU A 107 -11.61 14.68 -0.29
CA LEU A 107 -10.75 14.76 -1.48
C LEU A 107 -10.79 13.43 -2.21
N ASN A 108 -10.97 13.47 -3.53
CA ASN A 108 -10.63 12.36 -4.40
C ASN A 108 -9.80 12.86 -5.59
N GLY A 109 -8.50 12.57 -5.57
CA GLY A 109 -7.57 13.04 -6.59
C GLY A 109 -7.85 12.49 -7.99
N ALA A 110 -8.59 11.37 -8.12
CA ALA A 110 -8.94 10.81 -9.42
C ALA A 110 -10.29 11.30 -9.96
N ASP A 111 -11.29 11.49 -9.10
CA ASP A 111 -12.64 11.88 -9.49
C ASP A 111 -13.29 12.84 -8.49
N GLU A 112 -13.25 14.13 -8.82
CA GLU A 112 -13.89 15.23 -8.07
C GLU A 112 -15.38 15.01 -7.86
N LYS A 113 -16.07 14.26 -8.75
CA LYS A 113 -17.51 14.01 -8.61
C LYS A 113 -17.84 13.15 -7.40
N MET A 114 -16.85 12.53 -6.75
CA MET A 114 -17.04 11.74 -5.54
C MET A 114 -17.08 12.59 -4.28
N GLU A 115 -16.61 13.83 -4.32
CA GLU A 115 -16.53 14.70 -3.14
C GLU A 115 -17.91 15.06 -2.58
N GLY A 116 -17.99 15.13 -1.25
CA GLY A 116 -19.22 15.31 -0.49
C GLY A 116 -20.11 14.07 -0.39
N LYS A 117 -19.77 12.96 -1.05
CA LYS A 117 -20.55 11.72 -1.01
C LYS A 117 -20.00 10.77 0.04
N VAL A 118 -20.90 10.02 0.68
CA VAL A 118 -20.57 8.83 1.47
C VAL A 118 -20.59 7.62 0.52
N LEU A 119 -19.46 6.97 0.34
CA LEU A 119 -19.32 5.84 -0.58
C LEU A 119 -19.55 4.52 0.16
N GLY A 120 -20.67 3.84 -0.12
CA GLY A 120 -20.98 2.51 0.42
C GLY A 120 -20.32 1.35 -0.35
N MET A 121 -19.21 1.60 -1.04
CA MET A 121 -18.61 0.64 -1.96
C MET A 121 -17.85 -0.44 -1.21
N LYS A 122 -18.25 -1.69 -1.45
CA LYS A 122 -17.58 -2.88 -0.93
C LYS A 122 -16.78 -3.56 -2.02
N ASP A 123 -15.64 -4.13 -1.64
CA ASP A 123 -14.89 -5.01 -2.52
C ASP A 123 -15.52 -6.41 -2.63
N ALA A 124 -14.92 -7.28 -3.45
CA ALA A 124 -15.41 -8.64 -3.69
C ALA A 124 -15.42 -9.53 -2.43
N ASN A 125 -14.69 -9.15 -1.38
CA ASN A 125 -14.64 -9.84 -0.09
C ASN A 125 -15.55 -9.19 0.96
N GLY A 126 -16.32 -8.15 0.58
CA GLY A 126 -17.23 -7.44 1.47
C GLY A 126 -16.57 -6.34 2.31
N VAL A 127 -15.29 -6.01 2.08
CA VAL A 127 -14.57 -4.94 2.77
C VAL A 127 -15.10 -3.60 2.29
N LEU A 128 -15.56 -2.75 3.20
CA LEU A 128 -15.95 -1.37 2.88
C LEU A 128 -14.68 -0.55 2.62
N ILE A 129 -14.53 -0.03 1.41
CA ILE A 129 -13.28 0.62 0.97
C ILE A 129 -12.95 1.85 1.83
N SER A 130 -13.95 2.69 2.13
CA SER A 130 -13.75 3.87 2.99
C SER A 130 -13.28 3.47 4.39
N GLU A 131 -13.83 2.40 4.97
CA GLU A 131 -13.39 1.90 6.28
C GLU A 131 -11.98 1.32 6.20
N ALA A 132 -11.59 0.64 5.12
CA ALA A 132 -10.21 0.17 4.95
C ALA A 132 -9.21 1.34 4.93
N GLN A 133 -9.57 2.47 4.32
CA GLN A 133 -8.74 3.68 4.28
C GLN A 133 -8.72 4.46 5.61
N ILE A 134 -9.88 4.58 6.27
CA ILE A 134 -9.98 5.25 7.58
C ILE A 134 -9.26 4.42 8.65
N SER A 135 -9.44 3.10 8.66
CA SER A 135 -8.78 2.20 9.61
C SER A 135 -7.27 2.17 9.44
N ALA A 136 -6.75 2.26 8.20
CA ALA A 136 -5.31 2.42 7.96
C ALA A 136 -4.73 3.61 8.72
N GLY A 137 -5.39 4.77 8.65
CA GLY A 137 -4.96 5.98 9.35
C GLY A 137 -5.05 5.90 10.87
N ARG A 138 -5.93 5.06 11.40
CA ARG A 138 -6.15 4.90 12.86
C ARG A 138 -5.15 3.96 13.54
N GLN A 139 -4.28 3.28 12.81
CA GLN A 139 -3.37 2.28 13.39
C GLN A 139 -2.34 2.89 14.35
N SER A 140 -1.79 4.04 14.01
CA SER A 140 -0.89 4.81 14.87
C SER A 140 -0.98 6.32 14.57
N PRO A 141 -0.39 7.20 15.38
CA PRO A 141 -0.27 8.63 15.07
C PRO A 141 0.46 8.94 13.75
N GLU A 142 1.39 8.08 13.36
CA GLU A 142 2.13 8.15 12.09
C GLU A 142 1.35 7.53 10.92
N GLY A 143 0.26 6.82 11.22
CA GLY A 143 -0.56 6.14 10.23
C GLY A 143 -0.27 4.65 10.13
N GLY A 144 -0.71 4.04 9.04
CA GLY A 144 -0.60 2.59 8.88
C GLY A 144 -1.11 2.12 7.54
N THR A 145 -1.18 0.80 7.37
CA THR A 145 -1.48 0.19 6.08
C THR A 145 -2.75 -0.64 6.11
N SER A 146 -3.49 -0.65 5.01
CA SER A 146 -4.60 -1.58 4.81
C SER A 146 -4.61 -2.03 3.35
N SER A 147 -5.49 -2.95 3.00
CA SER A 147 -5.66 -3.36 1.61
C SER A 147 -7.09 -3.78 1.33
N TYR A 148 -7.50 -3.62 0.08
CA TYR A 148 -8.80 -4.04 -0.44
C TYR A 148 -8.67 -4.41 -1.91
N LEU A 149 -9.67 -5.10 -2.45
CA LEU A 149 -9.73 -5.40 -3.87
C LEU A 149 -10.42 -4.27 -4.64
N TYR A 150 -9.79 -3.78 -5.71
CA TYR A 150 -10.36 -2.74 -6.56
C TYR A 150 -9.86 -2.89 -7.99
N PRO A 151 -10.68 -2.67 -9.03
CA PRO A 151 -10.18 -2.64 -10.38
C PRO A 151 -9.30 -1.41 -10.63
N ARG A 152 -8.36 -1.52 -11.56
CA ARG A 152 -7.68 -0.33 -12.11
C ARG A 152 -8.69 0.54 -12.87
N PRO A 153 -8.48 1.85 -12.98
CA PRO A 153 -9.32 2.70 -13.82
C PRO A 153 -9.45 2.14 -15.24
N GLY A 154 -10.69 1.96 -15.72
CA GLY A 154 -10.98 1.41 -17.04
C GLY A 154 -10.91 -0.12 -17.16
N GLN A 155 -10.62 -0.84 -16.07
CA GLN A 155 -10.62 -2.31 -16.01
C GLN A 155 -11.75 -2.81 -15.12
N THR A 156 -12.03 -4.11 -15.19
CA THR A 156 -13.08 -4.78 -14.39
C THR A 156 -12.52 -5.80 -13.41
N GLU A 157 -11.29 -6.28 -13.63
CA GLU A 157 -10.66 -7.29 -12.79
C GLU A 157 -10.28 -6.69 -11.42
N PRO A 158 -10.78 -7.25 -10.30
CA PRO A 158 -10.45 -6.76 -8.97
C PRO A 158 -9.01 -7.15 -8.61
N LEU A 159 -8.15 -6.15 -8.42
CA LEU A 159 -6.76 -6.34 -8.02
C LEU A 159 -6.53 -5.86 -6.59
N ARG A 160 -5.57 -6.47 -5.90
CA ARG A 160 -5.19 -6.05 -4.56
C ARG A 160 -4.54 -4.66 -4.60
N LYS A 161 -5.18 -3.71 -3.94
CA LYS A 161 -4.67 -2.36 -3.73
C LYS A 161 -4.21 -2.21 -2.28
N LEU A 162 -2.93 -1.95 -2.09
CA LEU A 162 -2.34 -1.58 -0.82
C LEU A 162 -2.53 -0.09 -0.60
N VAL A 163 -2.98 0.30 0.58
CA VAL A 163 -3.12 1.71 0.97
C VAL A 163 -2.30 2.01 2.21
N PHE A 164 -1.74 3.21 2.27
CA PHE A 164 -1.24 3.80 3.50
C PHE A 164 -2.16 4.97 3.83
N GLY A 165 -2.53 5.11 5.10
CA GLY A 165 -3.35 6.22 5.56
C GLY A 165 -2.81 6.84 6.84
N ARG A 166 -3.17 8.09 7.11
CA ARG A 166 -2.85 8.84 8.33
C ARG A 166 -4.00 9.80 8.68
N ILE A 167 -4.25 10.01 9.97
CA ILE A 167 -5.25 10.97 10.43
C ILE A 167 -4.65 12.37 10.55
N PHE A 168 -5.40 13.37 10.09
CA PHE A 168 -5.16 14.77 10.41
C PHE A 168 -6.27 15.31 11.30
N ALA A 169 -5.93 15.35 12.59
CA ALA A 169 -6.86 15.71 13.66
C ALA A 169 -7.50 17.09 13.49
N PRO A 170 -6.80 18.17 13.07
CA PRO A 170 -7.40 19.50 12.98
C PRO A 170 -8.66 19.58 12.11
N TRP A 171 -8.74 18.75 11.07
CA TRP A 171 -9.91 18.69 10.17
C TRP A 171 -10.76 17.43 10.34
N ASN A 172 -10.41 16.57 11.30
CA ASN A 172 -11.04 15.26 11.53
C ASN A 172 -11.16 14.43 10.24
N ILE A 173 -10.05 14.33 9.49
CA ILE A 173 -10.00 13.59 8.22
C ILE A 173 -8.95 12.47 8.27
N SER A 174 -9.24 11.36 7.59
CA SER A 174 -8.24 10.39 7.16
C SER A 174 -7.71 10.80 5.79
N MET A 175 -6.41 10.70 5.57
CA MET A 175 -5.74 10.91 4.31
C MET A 175 -5.04 9.62 3.89
N SER A 176 -5.15 9.25 2.62
CA SER A 176 -4.54 8.02 2.11
C SER A 176 -4.08 8.13 0.67
N PHE A 177 -3.08 7.32 0.33
CA PHE A 177 -2.72 6.96 -1.04
C PHE A 177 -2.79 5.44 -1.18
N GLY A 178 -2.91 4.96 -2.43
CA GLY A 178 -2.91 3.53 -2.71
C GLY A 178 -2.21 3.16 -4.00
N LEU A 179 -1.61 1.97 -3.99
CA LEU A 179 -0.93 1.36 -5.12
C LEU A 179 -1.35 -0.10 -5.28
N TYR A 180 -1.42 -0.54 -6.52
CA TYR A 180 -1.59 -1.96 -6.84
C TYR A 180 -0.26 -2.70 -6.64
N VAL A 181 -0.36 -3.99 -6.31
CA VAL A 181 0.77 -4.82 -5.86
C VAL A 181 0.77 -6.22 -6.51
N ASP A 182 0.03 -6.37 -7.61
CA ASP A 182 0.00 -7.55 -8.48
C ASP A 182 1.32 -7.75 -9.24
N ASP A 183 2.03 -6.66 -9.54
CA ASP A 183 3.34 -6.68 -10.19
C ASP A 183 4.40 -7.38 -9.34
N ILE A 184 4.31 -7.27 -8.01
CA ILE A 184 5.22 -7.91 -7.06
C ILE A 184 5.27 -9.44 -7.25
N GLU A 185 4.11 -10.09 -7.40
CA GLU A 185 4.10 -11.55 -7.60
C GLU A 185 4.70 -11.93 -8.96
N SER A 186 4.40 -11.14 -9.99
CA SER A 186 4.96 -11.35 -11.34
C SER A 186 6.50 -11.24 -11.34
N ASP A 187 7.05 -10.28 -10.60
CA ASP A 187 8.50 -10.08 -10.48
C ASP A 187 9.17 -11.20 -9.68
N VAL A 188 8.53 -11.68 -8.60
CA VAL A 188 9.01 -12.84 -7.82
C VAL A 188 9.03 -14.10 -8.68
N ASP A 189 7.95 -14.36 -9.42
CA ASP A 189 7.84 -15.52 -10.30
C ASP A 189 8.90 -15.49 -11.41
N ALA A 190 9.14 -14.33 -12.01
CA ALA A 190 10.19 -14.14 -13.00
C ALA A 190 11.59 -14.39 -12.42
N LEU A 191 11.85 -13.94 -11.18
CA LEU A 191 13.10 -14.22 -10.47
C LEU A 191 13.28 -15.71 -10.21
N LEU A 192 12.24 -16.40 -9.73
CA LEU A 192 12.27 -17.84 -9.48
C LEU A 192 12.53 -18.63 -10.77
N TRP A 193 11.92 -18.22 -11.88
CA TRP A 193 12.18 -18.82 -13.18
C TRP A 193 13.66 -18.68 -13.57
N ARG A 194 14.24 -17.49 -13.46
CA ARG A 194 15.65 -17.24 -13.80
C ARG A 194 16.64 -17.99 -12.91
N LEU A 195 16.28 -18.25 -11.65
CA LEU A 195 17.12 -19.00 -10.71
C LEU A 195 16.95 -20.53 -10.87
N GLY A 196 15.87 -20.97 -11.50
CA GLY A 196 15.55 -22.38 -11.74
C GLY A 196 16.00 -22.94 -13.10
N THR A 197 16.38 -22.08 -14.05
CA THR A 197 17.02 -22.43 -15.34
C THR A 197 18.53 -22.34 -15.25
#